data_AF-A0A951WED7-F1
#
_entry.id   AF-A0A951WED7-F1
#
_cell.length_a   1.000
_cell.length_b   1.000
_cell.length_c   1.000
_cell.angle_alpha   90.00
_cell.angle_beta   90.00
_cell.angle_gamma   90.00
#
_symmetry.space_group_name_H-M   'P 1'
#
loop_
_entity.id
_entity.type
_entity.pdbx_description
1 polymer ?
#
loop_
_entity_poly.entity_id
_entity_poly.type
_entity_poly.pdbx_seq_one_letter_code
_entity_poly.pdbx_strand_id
1 'polypeptide(L)'
;MKRSTLFGTLLVSAFFLFSGVANAQPGWGYGGGKFHDDLKLTKDQETKIEALRTEHLKKMVDLQSEVTKARLSLKELMAKGDYSRADYLAALAKVDKARENLMTARANHQMDVYELLDKDQKALWNKFKSDRPRGGNGAGYGRGFHKGNKNGYGRGMGRGNGMRYRDGSCFTR
;
A
#
# COMPACT_ATOMS: atom_id res chain seq x y z
N MET A 1 -14.20 26.17 -66.78
CA MET A 1 -13.53 27.15 -65.89
C MET A 1 -14.48 27.53 -64.76
N LYS A 2 -13.99 27.43 -63.50
CA LYS A 2 -14.40 28.17 -62.28
C LYS A 2 -15.86 27.98 -61.79
N ARG A 3 -16.09 27.16 -60.76
CA ARG A 3 -16.03 27.43 -59.29
C ARG A 3 -17.28 28.13 -58.75
N SER A 4 -18.03 27.46 -57.84
CA SER A 4 -18.35 27.92 -56.46
C SER A 4 -19.56 27.16 -55.86
N THR A 5 -19.32 26.20 -54.94
CA THR A 5 -19.71 26.18 -53.50
C THR A 5 -21.24 26.20 -53.25
N LEU A 6 -21.97 25.13 -52.87
CA LEU A 6 -21.84 24.08 -51.84
C LEU A 6 -21.58 24.61 -50.41
N PHE A 7 -22.63 25.06 -49.73
CA PHE A 7 -22.73 25.08 -48.27
C PHE A 7 -24.20 24.95 -47.86
N GLY A 8 -24.57 23.82 -47.26
CA GLY A 8 -25.94 23.70 -46.73
C GLY A 8 -26.36 22.29 -46.35
N THR A 9 -25.58 21.60 -45.52
CA THR A 9 -26.07 20.51 -44.65
C THR A 9 -24.95 20.03 -43.73
N LEU A 10 -24.95 20.47 -42.48
CA LEU A 10 -24.33 19.71 -41.39
C LEU A 10 -25.10 19.99 -40.09
N LEU A 11 -26.31 19.43 -40.07
CA LEU A 11 -27.12 19.20 -38.89
C LEU A 11 -26.33 18.28 -37.93
N VAL A 12 -26.01 18.84 -36.77
CA VAL A 12 -26.07 18.19 -35.44
C VAL A 12 -25.52 16.76 -35.40
N SER A 13 -24.21 16.62 -35.22
CA SER A 13 -23.58 15.35 -34.83
C SER A 13 -22.28 15.58 -34.06
N ALA A 14 -22.40 16.16 -32.85
CA ALA A 14 -21.30 16.17 -31.88
C ALA A 14 -21.81 16.18 -30.42
N PHE A 15 -22.85 15.41 -30.13
CA PHE A 15 -23.21 15.00 -28.78
C PHE A 15 -23.04 13.50 -28.74
N PHE A 16 -21.85 12.99 -28.38
CA PHE A 16 -21.59 11.62 -27.90
C PHE A 16 -20.08 11.34 -27.86
N LEU A 17 -19.30 12.09 -27.08
CA LEU A 17 -17.96 11.66 -26.66
C LEU A 17 -17.63 12.15 -25.23
N PHE A 18 -18.61 12.09 -24.33
CA PHE A 18 -18.37 12.16 -22.88
C PHE A 18 -18.92 10.91 -22.18
N SER A 19 -18.73 9.75 -22.79
CA SER A 19 -18.83 8.45 -22.10
C SER A 19 -17.45 8.09 -21.53
N GLY A 20 -16.83 9.04 -20.84
CA GLY A 20 -15.64 8.82 -20.01
C GLY A 20 -16.07 8.12 -18.73
N VAL A 21 -16.49 6.86 -18.87
CA VAL A 21 -16.39 5.79 -17.90
C VAL A 21 -16.19 6.27 -16.45
N ALA A 22 -17.26 6.78 -15.82
CA ALA A 22 -17.39 6.84 -14.37
C ALA A 22 -17.57 5.42 -13.81
N ASN A 23 -16.74 4.47 -14.23
CA ASN A 23 -16.45 3.30 -13.43
C ASN A 23 -15.38 3.76 -12.45
N ALA A 24 -15.82 4.44 -11.39
CA ALA A 24 -15.19 4.21 -10.11
C ALA A 24 -15.30 2.71 -9.88
N GLN A 25 -14.30 1.96 -10.37
CA GLN A 25 -14.16 0.55 -10.01
C GLN A 25 -14.31 0.53 -8.50
N PRO A 26 -15.14 -0.35 -7.92
CA PRO A 26 -15.09 -0.57 -6.50
C PRO A 26 -13.64 -0.92 -6.20
N GLY A 27 -12.90 0.05 -5.67
CA GLY A 27 -11.58 -0.22 -5.15
C GLY A 27 -11.75 -1.39 -4.22
N TRP A 28 -10.81 -2.32 -4.22
CA TRP A 28 -10.70 -3.29 -3.15
C TRP A 28 -10.42 -2.50 -1.88
N GLY A 29 -11.49 -1.97 -1.28
CA GLY A 29 -11.48 -1.19 -0.06
C GLY A 29 -10.93 -2.10 1.00
N TYR A 30 -9.65 -1.91 1.32
CA TYR A 30 -9.05 -2.48 2.49
C TYR A 30 -9.93 -2.10 3.66
N GLY A 31 -10.55 -3.10 4.31
CA GLY A 31 -11.48 -2.95 5.43
C GLY A 31 -10.86 -2.24 6.63
N GLY A 32 -10.66 -0.92 6.51
CA GLY A 32 -10.18 -0.01 7.52
C GLY A 32 -11.24 1.03 7.91
N GLY A 33 -12.40 1.07 7.22
CA GLY A 33 -13.44 2.07 7.47
C GLY A 33 -14.05 1.97 8.86
N LYS A 34 -14.17 0.75 9.41
CA LYS A 34 -14.82 0.55 10.70
C LYS A 34 -14.10 1.22 11.87
N PHE A 35 -12.77 1.23 11.86
CA PHE A 35 -12.02 1.75 13.00
C PHE A 35 -12.05 3.30 13.08
N HIS A 36 -12.06 3.98 11.93
CA HIS A 36 -12.24 5.42 11.88
C HIS A 36 -13.62 5.81 12.42
N ASP A 37 -14.66 5.09 12.00
CA ASP A 37 -16.05 5.34 12.40
C ASP A 37 -16.28 5.05 13.90
N ASP A 38 -15.60 4.04 14.46
CA ASP A 38 -15.71 3.65 15.87
C ASP A 38 -15.10 4.69 16.84
N LEU A 39 -14.10 5.47 16.40
CA LEU A 39 -13.44 6.49 17.22
C LEU A 39 -14.27 7.75 17.43
N LYS A 40 -15.36 7.95 16.67
CA LYS A 40 -16.24 9.13 16.77
C LYS A 40 -15.43 10.43 16.80
N LEU A 41 -14.57 10.62 15.81
CA LEU A 41 -13.70 11.79 15.72
C LEU A 41 -14.52 13.08 15.59
N THR A 42 -14.04 14.16 16.21
CA THR A 42 -14.58 15.50 15.96
C THR A 42 -14.17 15.99 14.57
N LYS A 43 -14.93 16.92 13.98
CA LYS A 43 -14.59 17.51 12.67
C LYS A 43 -13.18 18.11 12.62
N ASP A 44 -12.74 18.70 13.73
CA ASP A 44 -11.40 19.27 13.85
C ASP A 44 -10.32 18.17 13.87
N GLN A 45 -10.56 17.06 14.56
CA GLN A 45 -9.67 15.89 14.54
C GLN A 45 -9.61 15.26 13.14
N GLU A 46 -10.76 15.05 12.49
CA GLU A 46 -10.83 14.51 11.12
C GLU A 46 -10.01 15.36 10.14
N THR A 47 -10.17 16.68 10.20
CA THR A 47 -9.44 17.62 9.33
C THR A 47 -7.93 17.53 9.54
N LYS A 48 -7.47 17.48 10.80
CA LYS A 48 -6.04 17.34 11.13
C LYS A 48 -5.47 15.98 10.72
N ILE A 49 -6.23 14.90 10.92
CA ILE A 49 -5.82 13.54 10.56
C ILE A 49 -5.72 13.40 9.04
N GLU A 50 -6.66 13.96 8.27
CA GLU A 50 -6.58 13.95 6.80
C GLU A 50 -5.39 14.75 6.26
N ALA A 51 -5.03 15.87 6.91
CA ALA A 51 -3.81 16.60 6.58
C ALA A 51 -2.55 15.75 6.84
N LEU A 52 -2.44 15.14 8.03
CA LEU A 52 -1.33 14.23 8.37
C LEU A 52 -1.25 13.04 7.40
N ARG A 53 -2.39 12.48 7.01
CA ARG A 53 -2.47 11.37 6.06
C ARG A 53 -1.97 11.78 4.68
N THR A 54 -2.40 12.93 4.20
CA THR A 54 -1.99 13.45 2.89
C THR A 54 -0.47 13.67 2.84
N GLU A 55 0.11 14.27 3.88
CA GLU A 55 1.56 14.45 3.99
C GLU A 55 2.29 13.11 4.08
N HIS A 56 1.80 12.20 4.92
CA HIS A 56 2.38 10.87 5.06
C HIS A 56 2.38 10.10 3.73
N LEU A 57 1.28 10.12 2.98
CA LEU A 57 1.18 9.45 1.68
C LEU A 57 2.20 9.98 0.67
N LYS A 58 2.39 11.32 0.60
CA LYS A 58 3.43 11.92 -0.25
C LYS A 58 4.81 11.40 0.14
N LYS A 59 5.17 11.49 1.42
CA LYS A 59 6.44 11.00 1.96
C LYS A 59 6.63 9.49 1.71
N MET A 60 5.56 8.72 1.74
CA MET A 60 5.62 7.28 1.50
C MET A 60 5.99 6.92 0.07
N VAL A 61 5.57 7.70 -0.92
CA VAL A 61 5.97 7.48 -2.33
C VAL A 61 7.49 7.57 -2.46
N ASP A 62 8.08 8.62 -1.87
CA ASP A 62 9.53 8.85 -1.95
C ASP A 62 10.32 7.74 -1.23
N LEU A 63 9.93 7.39 0.00
CA LEU A 63 10.60 6.34 0.78
C LEU A 63 10.47 4.95 0.13
N GLN A 64 9.34 4.66 -0.53
CA GLN A 64 9.19 3.41 -1.29
C GLN A 64 10.11 3.38 -2.52
N SER A 65 10.28 4.52 -3.18
CA SER A 65 11.23 4.67 -4.29
C SER A 65 12.66 4.40 -3.82
N GLU A 66 13.07 4.95 -2.67
CA GLU A 66 14.39 4.70 -2.08
C GLU A 66 14.63 3.22 -1.77
N VAL A 67 13.67 2.55 -1.12
CA VAL A 67 13.77 1.11 -0.84
C VAL A 67 13.91 0.31 -2.14
N THR A 68 13.15 0.68 -3.17
CA THR A 68 13.18 0.00 -4.47
C THR A 68 14.53 0.19 -5.16
N LYS A 69 15.04 1.41 -5.20
CA LYS A 69 16.36 1.74 -5.77
C LYS A 69 17.48 0.97 -5.05
N ALA A 70 17.49 0.97 -3.72
CA ALA A 70 18.49 0.24 -2.94
C ALA A 70 18.47 -1.27 -3.22
N ARG A 71 17.27 -1.86 -3.37
CA ARG A 71 17.10 -3.27 -3.72
C ARG A 71 17.60 -3.57 -5.14
N LEU A 72 17.34 -2.68 -6.10
CA LEU A 72 17.85 -2.82 -7.46
C LEU A 72 19.38 -2.78 -7.48
N SER A 73 20.00 -1.84 -6.76
CA SER A 73 21.46 -1.77 -6.66
C SER A 73 22.07 -3.04 -6.03
N LEU A 74 21.44 -3.61 -5.00
CA LEU A 74 21.89 -4.90 -4.45
C LEU A 74 21.77 -6.03 -5.47
N LYS A 75 20.65 -6.08 -6.21
CA LYS A 75 20.43 -7.08 -7.27
C LYS A 75 21.46 -6.95 -8.41
N GLU A 76 21.76 -5.73 -8.82
CA GLU A 76 22.77 -5.43 -9.84
C GLU A 76 24.17 -5.85 -9.39
N LEU A 77 24.55 -5.55 -8.14
CA LEU A 77 25.81 -6.01 -7.56
C LEU A 77 25.90 -7.54 -7.61
N MET A 78 24.83 -8.23 -7.17
CA MET A 78 24.79 -9.69 -7.18
C MET A 78 24.86 -10.29 -8.59
N ALA A 79 24.28 -9.61 -9.59
CA ALA A 79 24.29 -10.07 -10.97
C ALA A 79 25.67 -9.97 -11.65
N LYS A 80 26.56 -9.09 -11.17
CA LYS A 80 27.94 -8.99 -11.69
C LYS A 80 28.79 -10.22 -11.36
N GLY A 81 28.50 -10.90 -10.25
CA GLY A 81 29.12 -12.17 -9.87
C GLY A 81 30.54 -12.08 -9.27
N ASP A 82 31.17 -10.91 -9.27
CA ASP A 82 32.56 -10.65 -8.83
C ASP A 82 32.66 -9.69 -7.63
N TYR A 83 31.61 -9.58 -6.82
CA TYR A 83 31.57 -8.69 -5.65
C TYR A 83 32.20 -9.31 -4.41
N SER A 84 32.81 -8.48 -3.57
CA SER A 84 33.35 -8.93 -2.28
C SER A 84 32.25 -9.05 -1.21
N ARG A 85 32.56 -9.74 -0.11
CA ARG A 85 31.70 -9.75 1.09
C ARG A 85 31.42 -8.34 1.61
N ALA A 86 32.43 -7.46 1.57
CA ALA A 86 32.28 -6.07 2.01
C ALA A 86 31.29 -5.30 1.12
N ASP A 87 31.37 -5.48 -0.20
CA ASP A 87 30.45 -4.84 -1.15
C ASP A 87 29.00 -5.28 -0.90
N TYR A 88 28.79 -6.58 -0.69
CA TYR A 88 27.48 -7.14 -0.40
C TYR A 88 26.89 -6.56 0.89
N LEU A 89 27.67 -6.54 1.98
CA LEU A 89 27.22 -6.02 3.26
C LEU A 89 26.94 -4.52 3.20
N ALA A 90 27.75 -3.75 2.45
CA ALA A 90 27.50 -2.33 2.25
C ALA A 90 26.21 -2.07 1.44
N ALA A 91 25.95 -2.86 0.40
CA ALA A 91 24.71 -2.76 -0.37
C ALA A 91 23.48 -3.18 0.45
N LEU A 92 23.61 -4.23 1.28
CA LEU A 92 22.55 -4.65 2.20
C LEU A 92 22.24 -3.57 3.24
N ALA A 93 23.27 -2.96 3.84
CA ALA A 93 23.09 -1.87 4.80
C ALA A 93 22.31 -0.68 4.21
N LYS A 94 22.50 -0.36 2.92
CA LYS A 94 21.70 0.67 2.24
C LYS A 94 20.22 0.27 2.12
N VAL A 95 19.94 -0.99 1.81
CA VAL A 95 18.57 -1.52 1.77
C VAL A 95 17.92 -1.44 3.15
N ASP A 96 18.65 -1.83 4.19
CA ASP A 96 18.15 -1.81 5.55
C ASP A 96 17.90 -0.39 6.04
N LYS A 97 18.80 0.56 5.73
CA LYS A 97 18.59 1.96 6.09
C LYS A 97 17.36 2.57 5.41
N ALA A 98 17.15 2.29 4.13
CA ALA A 98 15.95 2.76 3.42
C ALA A 98 14.67 2.16 4.03
N ARG A 99 14.69 0.89 4.44
CA ARG A 99 13.56 0.25 5.12
C ARG A 99 13.32 0.84 6.51
N GLU A 100 14.37 1.09 7.26
CA GLU A 100 14.30 1.74 8.57
C GLU A 100 13.59 3.09 8.44
N ASN A 101 14.02 3.94 7.51
CA ASN A 101 13.40 5.25 7.27
C ASN A 101 11.90 5.12 6.95
N LEU A 102 11.54 4.17 6.09
CA LEU A 102 10.16 3.85 5.73
C LEU A 102 9.32 3.38 6.94
N MET A 103 9.89 2.54 7.79
CA MET A 103 9.19 2.04 8.98
C MET A 103 9.06 3.11 10.05
N THR A 104 10.09 3.92 10.27
CA THR A 104 10.06 5.08 11.18
C THR A 104 9.02 6.10 10.74
N ALA A 105 8.93 6.42 9.44
CA ALA A 105 7.91 7.34 8.94
C ALA A 105 6.48 6.84 9.22
N ARG A 106 6.23 5.53 9.13
CA ARG A 106 4.94 4.93 9.49
C ARG A 106 4.68 4.99 11.00
N ALA A 107 5.69 4.71 11.82
CA ALA A 107 5.56 4.78 13.27
C ALA A 107 5.25 6.21 13.72
N ASN A 108 5.96 7.19 13.18
CA ASN A 108 5.73 8.61 13.46
C ASN A 108 4.30 9.00 13.08
N HIS A 109 3.85 8.71 11.86
CA HIS A 109 2.47 9.03 11.45
C HIS A 109 1.41 8.41 12.38
N GLN A 110 1.62 7.18 12.84
CA GLN A 110 0.71 6.56 13.82
C GLN A 110 0.69 7.32 15.16
N MET A 111 1.84 7.80 15.62
CA MET A 111 1.96 8.57 16.85
C MET A 111 1.37 9.98 16.69
N ASP A 112 1.62 10.64 15.56
CA ASP A 112 1.05 11.96 15.25
C ASP A 112 -0.48 11.90 15.30
N VAL A 113 -1.09 10.85 14.75
CA VAL A 113 -2.55 10.65 14.85
C VAL A 113 -2.98 10.30 16.28
N TYR A 114 -2.24 9.41 16.96
CA TYR A 114 -2.55 9.03 18.35
C TYR A 114 -2.56 10.24 19.29
N GLU A 115 -1.67 11.20 19.09
CA GLU A 115 -1.57 12.42 19.90
C GLU A 115 -2.79 13.33 19.78
N LEU A 116 -3.49 13.31 18.63
CA LEU A 116 -4.73 14.06 18.41
C LEU A 116 -5.95 13.45 19.12
N LEU A 117 -5.86 12.22 19.61
CA LEU A 117 -6.96 11.52 20.25
C LEU A 117 -7.11 11.90 21.73
N ASP A 118 -8.35 11.97 22.20
CA ASP A 118 -8.65 12.11 23.62
C ASP A 118 -8.40 10.81 24.41
N LYS A 119 -8.62 10.85 25.72
CA LYS A 119 -8.36 9.71 26.61
C LYS A 119 -9.19 8.47 26.25
N ASP A 120 -10.46 8.64 25.92
CA ASP A 120 -11.38 7.52 25.65
C ASP A 120 -11.11 6.93 24.26
N GLN A 121 -10.85 7.79 23.28
CA GLN A 121 -10.41 7.41 21.94
C GLN A 121 -9.06 6.65 21.97
N LYS A 122 -8.10 7.10 22.80
CA LYS A 122 -6.82 6.40 23.01
C LYS A 122 -7.01 5.00 23.60
N ALA A 123 -7.95 4.83 24.52
CA ALA A 123 -8.28 3.53 25.09
C ALA A 123 -8.85 2.58 24.00
N LEU A 124 -9.75 3.08 23.15
CA LEU A 124 -10.30 2.32 22.03
C LEU A 124 -9.21 1.95 21.00
N TRP A 125 -8.35 2.91 20.67
CA TRP A 125 -7.19 2.69 19.79
C TRP A 125 -6.27 1.59 20.30
N ASN A 126 -5.94 1.60 21.59
CA ASN A 126 -5.07 0.60 22.20
C ASN A 126 -5.71 -0.80 22.20
N LYS A 127 -7.01 -0.89 22.50
CA LYS A 127 -7.77 -2.13 22.41
C LYS A 127 -7.76 -2.71 20.99
N PHE A 128 -7.93 -1.87 19.99
CA PHE A 128 -7.88 -2.33 18.60
C PHE A 128 -6.48 -2.83 18.19
N LYS A 129 -5.41 -2.20 18.70
CA LYS A 129 -4.03 -2.69 18.48
C LYS A 129 -3.78 -4.04 19.18
N SER A 130 -4.33 -4.28 20.37
CA SER A 130 -4.21 -5.58 21.05
C SER A 130 -5.04 -6.67 20.40
N ASP A 131 -6.23 -6.33 19.92
CA ASP A 131 -7.24 -7.27 19.42
C ASP A 131 -7.05 -7.59 17.93
N ARG A 132 -6.21 -6.81 17.23
CA ARG A 132 -5.73 -7.21 15.91
C ARG A 132 -5.10 -8.59 16.04
N PRO A 133 -5.61 -9.62 15.34
CA PRO A 133 -4.96 -10.92 15.30
C PRO A 133 -3.50 -10.67 14.97
N ARG A 134 -2.60 -10.92 15.95
CA ARG A 134 -1.16 -10.80 15.75
C ARG A 134 -0.89 -11.48 14.43
N GLY A 135 -0.43 -10.68 13.47
CA GLY A 135 -0.47 -11.01 12.05
C GLY A 135 -0.24 -12.50 11.86
N GLY A 136 -1.28 -13.19 11.38
CA GLY A 136 -1.14 -14.55 10.94
C GLY A 136 -0.09 -14.59 9.84
N ASN A 137 1.18 -14.80 10.22
CA ASN A 137 1.86 -15.98 9.74
C ASN A 137 0.87 -17.11 9.98
N GLY A 138 0.32 -17.65 8.89
CA GLY A 138 -0.88 -18.45 8.93
C GLY A 138 -0.99 -19.28 10.19
N ALA A 139 -2.13 -19.17 10.86
CA ALA A 139 -2.77 -20.39 11.33
C ALA A 139 -3.12 -21.22 10.08
N GLY A 140 -2.08 -21.71 9.38
CA GLY A 140 -2.16 -23.03 8.82
C GLY A 140 -2.52 -23.88 10.02
N TYR A 141 -3.79 -24.27 10.08
CA TYR A 141 -4.14 -25.57 10.61
C TYR A 141 -3.39 -26.62 9.77
N GLY A 142 -2.07 -26.68 9.95
CA GLY A 142 -1.27 -27.86 9.75
C GLY A 142 -1.23 -28.60 11.08
N ARG A 143 -2.41 -28.85 11.68
CA ARG A 143 -2.54 -30.07 12.48
C ARG A 143 -2.26 -31.18 11.50
N GLY A 144 -1.22 -31.96 11.78
CA GLY A 144 -0.79 -33.05 10.93
C GLY A 144 -1.97 -33.87 10.44
N PHE A 145 -2.19 -33.83 9.13
CA PHE A 145 -2.87 -34.85 8.35
C PHE A 145 -2.18 -34.89 6.99
N HIS A 146 -0.95 -35.38 6.98
CA HIS A 146 -0.38 -36.02 5.79
C HIS A 146 -0.45 -37.52 6.02
N LYS A 147 -1.69 -38.02 6.14
CA LYS A 147 -1.98 -39.44 5.99
C LYS A 147 -2.56 -39.60 4.58
N GLY A 148 -1.69 -40.01 3.65
CA GLY A 148 -2.07 -40.57 2.37
C GLY A 148 -2.37 -39.57 1.25
N ASN A 149 -1.35 -39.22 0.48
CA ASN A 149 -1.41 -39.51 -0.95
C ASN A 149 0.01 -39.62 -1.51
N LYS A 150 0.43 -40.85 -1.82
CA LYS A 150 1.57 -41.11 -2.71
C LYS A 150 1.09 -40.71 -4.10
N ASN A 151 1.89 -39.95 -4.84
CA ASN A 151 1.67 -39.49 -6.22
C ASN A 151 1.00 -38.12 -6.33
N GLY A 152 1.75 -37.08 -6.04
CA GLY A 152 1.46 -35.72 -6.47
C GLY A 152 2.75 -34.94 -6.59
N TYR A 153 3.14 -34.60 -7.80
CA TYR A 153 4.36 -33.85 -8.12
C TYR A 153 4.49 -32.60 -7.24
N GLY A 154 5.44 -32.63 -6.32
CA GLY A 154 5.85 -31.48 -5.53
C GLY A 154 6.51 -30.44 -6.41
N ARG A 155 5.79 -29.37 -6.72
CA ARG A 155 6.33 -28.02 -6.89
C ARG A 155 5.46 -27.06 -6.11
N GLY A 156 5.71 -27.03 -4.80
CA GLY A 156 5.33 -25.93 -3.94
C GLY A 156 6.09 -24.67 -4.33
N MET A 157 5.71 -24.06 -5.45
CA MET A 157 5.91 -22.63 -5.66
C MET A 157 4.68 -21.92 -5.11
N GLY A 158 4.63 -21.81 -3.78
CA GLY A 158 3.96 -20.68 -3.18
C GLY A 158 4.69 -19.45 -3.68
N ARG A 159 4.24 -18.89 -4.81
CA ARG A 159 4.57 -17.53 -5.20
C ARG A 159 4.18 -16.69 -3.99
N GLY A 160 5.19 -16.28 -3.22
CA GLY A 160 5.04 -15.33 -2.15
C GLY A 160 4.38 -14.11 -2.76
N ASN A 161 3.05 -14.06 -2.63
CA ASN A 161 2.28 -12.89 -2.94
C ASN A 161 2.98 -11.75 -2.23
N GLY A 162 3.41 -10.78 -3.04
CA GLY A 162 4.34 -9.75 -2.66
C GLY A 162 3.98 -9.19 -1.30
N MET A 163 5.04 -8.90 -0.54
CA MET A 163 5.07 -7.95 0.57
C MET A 163 3.93 -6.96 0.39
N ARG A 164 2.75 -7.30 0.94
CA ARG A 164 1.54 -6.51 0.69
C ARG A 164 1.93 -5.15 1.22
N TYR A 165 1.84 -4.15 0.35
CA TYR A 165 1.94 -2.75 0.68
C TYR A 165 0.85 -2.45 1.72
N ARG A 166 1.06 -2.88 2.97
CA ARG A 166 0.46 -2.29 4.14
C ARG A 166 1.16 -0.95 4.26
N ASP A 167 0.67 -0.03 3.44
CA ASP A 167 0.65 1.43 3.50
C ASP A 167 0.55 2.06 4.91
N GLY A 168 0.74 1.31 6.00
CA GLY A 168 0.52 1.84 7.34
C GLY A 168 -0.93 2.28 7.54
N SER A 169 -1.89 1.73 6.78
CA SER A 169 -3.34 1.99 6.91
C SER A 169 -3.85 1.63 8.30
N CYS A 170 -3.60 2.52 9.25
CA CYS A 170 -4.39 2.59 10.45
C CYS A 170 -5.80 3.10 10.14
N PHE A 171 -5.97 3.78 8.99
CA PHE A 171 -7.21 4.42 8.57
C PHE A 171 -7.36 4.41 7.05
N THR A 172 -7.87 3.32 6.48
CA THR A 172 -8.38 3.34 5.10
C THR A 172 -9.89 3.31 5.15
N ARG A 173 -10.53 4.42 4.72
CA ARG A 173 -11.96 4.48 4.47
C ARG A 173 -12.38 3.40 3.46
#